data_AF-A0A951Q1Y1-F1
#
_entry.id   AF-A0A951Q1Y1-F1
#
_cell.length_a   1.000
_cell.length_b   1.000
_cell.length_c   1.000
_cell.angle_alpha   90.00
_cell.angle_beta   90.00
_cell.angle_gamma   90.00
#
_symmetry.space_group_name_H-M   'P 1'
#
loop_
_entity.id
_entity.type
_entity.pdbx_description
1 polymer ?
#
loop_
_entity_poly.entity_id
_entity_poly.type
_entity_poly.pdbx_seq_one_letter_code
_entity_poly.pdbx_strand_id
1 'polypeptide(L)'
;MKQVFNHFLVVVAAITTFTAINIPVVLGKEDLKCVSQITNKPGNLFSKDCIPNRLWINPDYGLEYGRLMRIAIKAAANRDDYDTAIINFSRAQAISGVRDLEVRRGLLGAILAKALQKNPVQGYSPSRMWLLVTGEFSQGG
;
A
#
# COMPACT_ATOMS: atom_id res chain seq x y z
N MET A 1 -11.63 -52.43 -69.56
CA MET A 1 -11.77 -51.44 -70.65
C MET A 1 -11.77 -50.05 -70.04
N LYS A 2 -10.86 -49.19 -70.50
CA LYS A 2 -10.97 -47.72 -70.64
C LYS A 2 -11.28 -46.87 -69.39
N GLN A 3 -10.78 -45.66 -69.17
CA GLN A 3 -9.69 -44.82 -69.70
C GLN A 3 -9.77 -43.54 -68.83
N VAL A 4 -8.64 -43.14 -68.24
CA VAL A 4 -8.10 -41.77 -68.07
C VAL A 4 -9.07 -40.56 -68.14
N PHE A 5 -9.02 -39.65 -67.15
CA PHE A 5 -8.45 -38.28 -67.27
C PHE A 5 -8.77 -37.34 -66.08
N ASN A 6 -7.70 -36.77 -65.52
CA ASN A 6 -7.61 -35.55 -64.71
C ASN A 6 -8.47 -34.40 -65.24
N HIS A 7 -8.98 -33.52 -64.35
CA HIS A 7 -8.43 -32.16 -64.17
C HIS A 7 -9.24 -31.21 -63.24
N PHE A 8 -8.48 -30.31 -62.60
CA PHE A 8 -8.82 -29.01 -61.96
C PHE A 8 -9.53 -29.02 -60.58
N LEU A 9 -8.80 -28.75 -59.47
CA LEU A 9 -8.49 -27.43 -58.86
C LEU A 9 -9.73 -26.72 -58.29
N VAL A 10 -9.78 -26.54 -56.96
CA VAL A 10 -9.42 -25.30 -56.23
C VAL A 10 -9.37 -25.65 -54.74
N VAL A 11 -8.15 -25.69 -54.18
CA VAL A 11 -7.94 -25.64 -52.73
C VAL A 11 -7.99 -24.16 -52.34
N VAL A 12 -9.09 -23.72 -51.72
CA VAL A 12 -9.11 -22.40 -51.07
C VAL A 12 -8.38 -22.55 -49.74
N ALA A 13 -7.07 -22.31 -49.76
CA ALA A 13 -6.31 -22.05 -48.56
C ALA A 13 -6.71 -20.67 -48.04
N ALA A 14 -7.59 -20.63 -47.03
CA ALA A 14 -7.80 -19.43 -46.24
C ALA A 14 -6.56 -19.22 -45.36
N ILE A 15 -5.54 -18.57 -45.92
CA ILE A 15 -4.41 -18.05 -45.16
C ILE A 15 -4.96 -16.83 -44.42
N THR A 16 -5.41 -17.03 -43.17
CA THR A 16 -5.56 -15.90 -42.25
C THR A 16 -4.15 -15.46 -41.86
N THR A 17 -3.66 -14.45 -42.57
CA THR A 17 -2.51 -13.67 -42.14
C THR A 17 -2.85 -13.06 -40.78
N PHE A 18 -2.36 -13.67 -39.70
CA PHE A 18 -2.21 -12.96 -38.45
C PHE A 18 -1.20 -11.86 -38.75
N THR A 19 -1.68 -10.62 -38.88
CA THR A 19 -0.81 -9.47 -38.67
C THR A 19 -0.28 -9.64 -37.25
N ALA A 20 0.98 -10.06 -37.14
CA ALA A 20 1.72 -9.94 -35.91
C ALA A 20 1.80 -8.45 -35.63
N ILE A 21 0.79 -7.93 -34.93
CA ILE A 21 0.86 -6.62 -34.35
C ILE A 21 1.95 -6.78 -33.29
N ASN A 22 3.17 -6.37 -33.65
CA ASN A 22 4.20 -5.97 -32.71
C ASN A 22 3.66 -4.77 -31.95
N ILE A 23 2.68 -5.00 -31.07
CA ILE A 23 2.40 -4.12 -29.97
C ILE A 23 3.62 -4.33 -29.08
N PRO A 24 4.52 -3.35 -28.93
CA PRO A 24 5.39 -3.40 -27.78
C PRO A 24 4.44 -3.47 -26.60
N VAL A 25 4.37 -4.63 -25.96
CA VAL A 25 3.84 -4.75 -24.61
C VAL A 25 4.81 -3.92 -23.78
N VAL A 26 4.56 -2.61 -23.77
CA VAL A 26 4.89 -1.77 -22.64
C VAL A 26 4.05 -2.40 -21.55
N LEU A 27 4.64 -3.40 -20.88
CA LEU A 27 4.31 -3.74 -19.52
C LEU A 27 4.49 -2.42 -18.78
N GLY A 28 3.41 -1.62 -18.79
CA GLY A 28 3.19 -0.64 -17.75
C GLY A 28 3.43 -1.45 -16.49
N LYS A 29 4.49 -1.10 -15.78
CA LYS A 29 4.76 -1.64 -14.46
C LYS A 29 3.53 -1.26 -13.66
N GLU A 30 2.52 -2.12 -13.66
CA GLU A 30 1.41 -2.03 -12.73
C GLU A 30 2.12 -2.13 -11.39
N ASP A 31 2.30 -0.98 -10.73
CA ASP A 31 2.81 -0.93 -9.38
C ASP A 31 1.90 -1.85 -8.58
N LEU A 32 2.38 -3.07 -8.33
CA LEU A 32 1.62 -4.15 -7.70
C LEU A 32 1.25 -3.67 -6.31
N LYS A 33 0.05 -3.08 -6.20
CA LYS A 33 -0.55 -2.68 -4.94
C LYS A 33 -0.84 -3.97 -4.19
N CYS A 34 0.02 -4.30 -3.24
CA CYS A 34 -0.24 -5.37 -2.31
C CYS A 34 -1.30 -4.89 -1.29
N VAL A 35 -1.90 -5.81 -0.54
CA VAL A 35 -2.81 -5.49 0.56
C VAL A 35 -2.16 -5.83 1.89
N SER A 36 -2.06 -4.86 2.80
CA SER A 36 -1.52 -5.06 4.13
C SER A 36 -2.40 -6.03 4.92
N GLN A 37 -1.84 -7.14 5.39
CA GLN A 37 -2.58 -8.13 6.17
C GLN A 37 -3.04 -7.59 7.54
N ILE A 38 -2.37 -6.55 8.05
CA ILE A 38 -2.68 -5.95 9.35
C ILE A 38 -3.84 -4.96 9.24
N THR A 39 -3.89 -4.19 8.16
CA THR A 39 -4.83 -3.06 8.02
C THR A 39 -5.85 -3.21 6.91
N ASN A 40 -5.70 -4.23 6.05
CA ASN A 40 -6.47 -4.42 4.83
C ASN A 40 -6.45 -3.18 3.90
N LYS A 41 -5.37 -2.39 3.97
CA LYS A 41 -5.15 -1.19 3.15
C LYS A 41 -4.20 -1.51 2.00
N PRO A 42 -4.38 -0.89 0.82
CA PRO A 42 -3.43 -1.00 -0.27
C PRO A 42 -2.09 -0.39 0.12
N GLY A 43 -1.02 -0.96 -0.42
CA GLY A 43 0.34 -0.61 -0.07
C GLY A 43 1.35 -1.05 -1.12
N ASN A 44 2.62 -0.98 -0.75
CA ASN A 44 3.75 -1.40 -1.57
C ASN A 44 4.54 -2.49 -0.86
N LEU A 45 5.13 -3.40 -1.63
CA LEU A 45 6.03 -4.41 -1.09
C LEU A 45 7.33 -3.75 -0.62
N PHE A 46 7.70 -3.98 0.63
CA PHE A 46 8.98 -3.59 1.21
C PHE A 46 9.51 -4.74 2.06
N SER A 47 10.67 -5.28 1.68
CA SER A 47 11.29 -6.42 2.38
C SER A 47 10.33 -7.62 2.56
N LYS A 48 9.59 -7.97 1.49
CA LYS A 48 8.55 -9.02 1.43
C LYS A 48 7.27 -8.75 2.21
N ASP A 49 7.21 -7.71 3.04
CA ASP A 49 5.98 -7.29 3.69
C ASP A 49 5.21 -6.31 2.82
N CYS A 50 3.88 -6.36 2.91
CA CYS A 50 3.06 -5.31 2.32
C CYS A 50 2.89 -4.14 3.29
N ILE A 51 3.54 -3.02 2.99
CA ILE A 51 3.50 -1.80 3.78
C ILE A 51 2.36 -0.92 3.25
N PRO A 52 1.36 -0.59 4.07
CA PRO A 52 0.24 0.22 3.60
C PRO A 52 0.73 1.62 3.23
N ASN A 53 -0.05 2.34 2.42
CA ASN A 53 0.25 3.74 2.14
C ASN A 53 0.32 4.56 3.43
N ARG A 54 1.14 5.61 3.41
CA ARG A 54 1.29 6.58 4.51
C ARG A 54 -0.05 7.13 5.00
N LEU A 55 -0.07 7.65 6.22
CA LEU A 55 -1.26 8.26 6.81
C LEU A 55 -1.67 9.47 5.99
N TRP A 56 -2.92 9.47 5.55
CA TRP A 56 -3.46 10.61 4.82
C TRP A 56 -3.95 11.67 5.80
N ILE A 57 -3.49 12.91 5.61
CA ILE A 57 -3.92 14.06 6.40
C ILE A 57 -5.03 14.75 5.62
N ASN A 58 -6.27 14.47 5.98
CA ASN A 58 -7.44 15.11 5.38
C ASN A 58 -7.43 16.63 5.67
N PRO A 59 -7.33 17.50 4.65
CA PRO A 59 -7.34 18.95 4.84
C PRO A 59 -8.69 19.49 5.33
N ASP A 60 -9.80 18.77 5.12
CA ASP A 60 -11.16 19.23 5.46
C ASP A 60 -11.38 19.40 6.97
N TYR A 61 -10.58 18.72 7.80
CA TYR A 61 -10.62 18.87 9.26
C TYR A 61 -9.83 20.09 9.79
N GLY A 62 -9.24 20.88 8.88
CA GLY A 62 -8.59 22.15 9.21
C GLY A 62 -7.13 22.04 9.64
N LEU A 63 -6.51 23.22 9.82
CA LEU A 63 -5.07 23.35 10.05
C LEU A 63 -4.59 22.70 11.35
N GLU A 64 -5.38 22.80 12.41
CA GLU A 64 -5.02 22.23 13.72
C GLU A 64 -4.99 20.70 13.68
N TYR A 65 -5.98 20.07 13.05
CA TYR A 65 -5.95 18.63 12.79
C TYR A 65 -4.68 18.23 12.03
N GLY A 66 -4.37 18.93 10.93
CA GLY A 66 -3.19 18.64 10.14
C GLY A 66 -1.89 18.82 10.92
N ARG A 67 -1.81 19.84 11.80
CA ARG A 67 -0.67 20.07 12.69
C ARG A 67 -0.49 18.91 13.68
N LEU A 68 -1.57 18.48 14.33
CA LEU A 68 -1.56 17.39 15.30
C LEU A 68 -1.14 16.06 14.65
N MET A 69 -1.70 15.74 13.47
CA MET A 69 -1.31 14.55 12.69
C MET A 69 0.18 14.54 12.37
N ARG A 70 0.74 15.64 11.85
CA ARG A 70 2.17 15.73 11.52
C ARG A 70 3.07 15.58 12.75
N ILE A 71 2.69 16.19 13.88
CA ILE A 71 3.45 16.05 15.13
C ILE A 71 3.43 14.61 15.59
N ALA A 72 2.28 13.95 15.57
CA ALA A 72 2.14 12.56 15.97
C ALA A 72 2.99 11.62 15.10
N ILE A 73 2.90 11.79 13.78
CA ILE A 73 3.69 11.02 12.80
C ILE A 73 5.18 11.22 13.03
N LYS A 74 5.64 12.48 13.16
CA LYS A 74 7.06 12.78 13.37
C LYS A 74 7.58 12.25 14.71
N ALA A 75 6.77 12.28 15.75
CA ALA A 75 7.14 11.74 17.06
C ALA A 75 7.34 10.22 16.99
N ALA A 76 6.39 9.48 16.41
CA ALA A 76 6.50 8.03 16.26
C ALA A 76 7.60 7.63 15.27
N ALA A 77 7.55 8.14 14.04
CA ALA A 77 8.41 7.69 12.95
C ALA A 77 9.88 8.04 13.13
N ASN A 78 10.20 9.21 13.72
CA ASN A 78 11.57 9.72 13.77
C ASN A 78 12.19 9.69 15.18
N ARG A 79 11.38 9.57 16.23
CA ARG A 79 11.86 9.65 17.63
C ARG A 79 11.48 8.43 18.48
N ASP A 80 10.74 7.47 17.92
CA ASP A 80 10.13 6.38 18.68
C ASP A 80 9.35 6.87 19.93
N ASP A 81 8.85 8.10 19.87
CA ASP A 81 8.09 8.76 20.93
C ASP A 81 6.60 8.50 20.73
N TYR A 82 6.20 7.28 21.05
CA TYR A 82 4.82 6.83 20.87
C TYR A 82 3.85 7.44 21.88
N ASP A 83 4.32 7.93 23.04
CA ASP A 83 3.46 8.63 24.01
C ASP A 83 2.99 9.97 23.43
N THR A 84 3.92 10.76 22.89
CA THR A 84 3.58 12.01 22.18
C THR A 84 2.68 11.73 20.97
N ALA A 85 2.94 10.64 20.24
CA ALA A 85 2.09 10.25 19.11
C ALA A 85 0.64 9.95 19.55
N ILE A 86 0.45 9.13 20.59
CA ILE A 86 -0.87 8.79 21.13
C ILE A 86 -1.63 10.05 21.56
N ILE A 87 -0.98 10.96 22.28
CA ILE A 87 -1.60 12.21 22.74
C ILE A 87 -2.08 13.06 21.56
N ASN A 88 -1.23 13.25 20.54
CA ASN A 88 -1.56 14.11 19.41
C ASN A 88 -2.59 13.48 18.47
N PHE A 89 -2.56 12.17 18.25
CA PHE A 89 -3.63 11.49 17.52
C PHE A 89 -4.95 11.52 18.29
N SER A 90 -4.94 11.40 19.62
CA SER A 90 -6.17 11.51 20.43
C SER A 90 -6.78 12.92 20.32
N ARG A 91 -5.93 13.96 20.29
CA ARG A 91 -6.37 15.35 20.03
C ARG A 91 -6.88 15.52 18.61
N ALA A 92 -6.24 14.90 17.62
CA ALA A 92 -6.74 14.91 16.24
C ALA A 92 -8.10 14.22 16.12
N GLN A 93 -8.31 13.10 16.83
CA GLN A 93 -9.59 12.39 16.91
C GLN A 93 -10.70 13.26 17.50
N ALA A 94 -10.38 14.12 18.47
CA ALA A 94 -11.36 15.06 19.03
C ALA A 94 -11.86 16.08 17.98
N ILE A 95 -11.10 16.32 16.91
CA ILE A 95 -11.47 17.21 15.80
C ILE A 95 -12.20 16.44 14.70
N SER A 96 -11.64 15.33 14.23
CA SER A 96 -12.18 14.57 13.08
C SER A 96 -13.27 13.56 13.45
N GLY A 97 -13.40 13.24 14.74
CA GLY A 97 -14.33 12.26 15.28
C GLY A 97 -13.81 10.83 15.26
N VAL A 98 -14.47 9.95 16.02
CA VAL A 98 -14.05 8.55 16.23
C VAL A 98 -14.11 7.67 14.97
N ARG A 99 -14.69 8.16 13.86
CA ARG A 99 -14.81 7.42 12.61
C ARG A 99 -13.68 7.69 11.62
N ASP A 100 -12.81 8.65 11.90
CA ASP A 100 -11.65 8.93 11.06
C ASP A 100 -10.71 7.72 11.03
N LEU A 101 -10.64 7.08 9.85
CA LEU A 101 -9.87 5.85 9.65
C LEU A 101 -8.36 6.09 9.77
N GLU A 102 -7.87 7.27 9.40
CA GLU A 102 -6.45 7.57 9.40
C GLU A 102 -5.97 7.86 10.82
N VAL A 103 -6.74 8.62 11.61
CA VAL A 103 -6.45 8.80 13.04
C VAL A 103 -6.51 7.47 13.79
N ARG A 104 -7.53 6.64 13.54
CA ARG A 104 -7.63 5.31 14.17
C ARG A 104 -6.43 4.43 13.84
N ARG A 105 -5.97 4.46 12.58
CA ARG A 105 -4.79 3.71 12.14
C ARG A 105 -3.52 4.23 12.81
N GLY A 106 -3.35 5.54 12.93
CA GLY A 106 -2.26 6.17 13.67
C GLY A 106 -2.25 5.79 15.16
N LEU A 107 -3.41 5.87 15.83
CA LEU A 107 -3.57 5.44 17.23
C LEU A 107 -3.23 3.97 17.41
N LEU A 108 -3.76 3.08 16.56
CA LEU A 108 -3.48 1.65 16.63
C LEU A 108 -1.97 1.38 16.48
N GLY A 109 -1.32 2.01 15.51
CA GLY A 109 0.12 1.86 15.29
C GLY A 109 0.93 2.31 16.50
N ALA A 110 0.61 3.48 17.06
CA ALA A 110 1.33 4.02 18.21
C ALA A 110 1.12 3.18 19.48
N ILE A 111 -0.11 2.70 19.73
CA ILE A 111 -0.42 1.84 20.88
C ILE A 111 0.32 0.50 20.78
N LEU A 112 0.29 -0.16 19.61
CA LEU A 112 0.98 -1.43 19.42
C LEU A 112 2.50 -1.27 19.56
N ALA A 113 3.08 -0.22 18.97
CA ALA A 113 4.50 0.07 19.10
C ALA A 113 4.89 0.38 20.57
N LYS A 114 4.07 1.16 21.29
CA LYS A 114 4.26 1.43 22.72
C LYS A 114 4.17 0.15 23.56
N ALA A 115 3.22 -0.72 23.25
CA ALA A 115 3.06 -2.00 23.94
C ALA A 115 4.32 -2.87 23.78
N LEU A 116 4.92 -2.90 22.58
CA LEU A 116 6.18 -3.59 22.31
C LEU A 116 7.39 -2.93 23.00
N GLN A 117 7.41 -1.60 23.17
CA GLN A 117 8.43 -0.95 23.99
C GLN A 117 8.34 -1.38 25.45
N LYS A 118 7.12 -1.52 25.98
CA LYS A 118 6.89 -1.93 27.36
C LYS A 118 7.14 -3.42 27.58
N ASN A 119 6.75 -4.26 26.63
CA ASN A 119 6.88 -5.71 26.67
C ASN A 119 7.51 -6.20 25.36
N PRO A 120 8.85 -6.26 25.29
CA PRO A 120 9.54 -6.68 24.08
C PRO A 120 9.19 -8.11 23.68
N VAL A 121 8.93 -8.33 22.39
CA VAL A 121 8.71 -9.66 21.81
C VAL A 121 9.81 -9.92 20.81
N GLN A 122 10.49 -11.07 20.91
CA GLN A 122 11.59 -11.41 20.03
C GLN A 122 11.14 -11.43 18.56
N GLY A 123 11.92 -10.80 17.68
CA GLY A 123 11.62 -10.68 16.26
C GLY A 123 10.69 -9.52 15.88
N TYR A 124 10.12 -8.81 16.86
CA TYR A 124 9.30 -7.62 16.62
C TYR A 124 9.97 -6.37 17.20
N SER A 125 10.14 -5.33 16.38
CA SER A 125 10.54 -4.01 16.87
C SER A 125 9.34 -3.05 16.88
N PRO A 126 9.27 -2.11 17.84
CA PRO A 126 8.25 -1.06 17.87
C PRO A 126 8.15 -0.30 16.53
N SER A 127 9.30 0.10 15.98
CA SER A 127 9.39 0.83 14.70
C SER A 127 8.89 0.02 13.51
N ARG A 128 9.15 -1.30 13.48
CA ARG A 128 8.59 -2.18 12.43
C ARG A 128 7.08 -2.30 12.56
N MET A 129 6.56 -2.42 13.78
CA MET A 129 5.11 -2.48 14.00
C MET A 129 4.44 -1.17 13.58
N TRP A 130 5.03 -0.03 13.94
CA TRP A 130 4.58 1.29 13.48
C TRP A 130 4.50 1.36 11.94
N LEU A 131 5.57 0.94 11.26
CA LEU A 131 5.63 0.91 9.79
C LEU A 131 4.55 0.00 9.19
N LEU A 132 4.39 -1.22 9.70
CA LEU A 132 3.45 -2.21 9.17
C LEU A 132 1.98 -1.77 9.30
N VAL A 133 1.67 -0.97 10.33
CA VAL A 133 0.32 -0.44 10.55
C VAL A 133 0.08 0.85 9.78
N THR A 134 1.02 1.79 9.81
CA THR A 134 0.78 3.17 9.36
C THR A 134 1.37 3.49 8.00
N GLY A 135 2.36 2.72 7.55
CA GLY A 135 3.15 3.06 6.37
C GLY A 135 4.16 4.18 6.60
N GLU A 136 4.20 4.74 7.81
CA GLU A 136 5.12 5.81 8.18
C GLU A 136 6.45 5.22 8.64
N PHE A 137 7.54 5.77 8.12
CA PHE A 137 8.90 5.43 8.54
C PHE A 137 9.73 6.70 8.57
N SER A 138 10.78 6.70 9.40
CA SER A 138 11.82 7.71 9.31
C SER A 138 12.40 7.68 7.89
N GLN A 139 12.02 8.66 7.06
CA GLN A 139 12.97 9.09 6.04
C GLN A 139 14.13 9.66 6.84
N GLY A 140 15.28 8.98 6.82
CA GLY A 140 16.50 9.51 7.41
C GLY A 140 16.63 11.00 7.08
N GLY A 141 17.01 11.79 8.10
CA GLY A 141 17.16 13.23 7.99
C GLY A 141 18.09 13.69 6.87
#